data_AF-A0A0G1VVR3-F1
#
_entry.id   AF-A0A0G1VVR3-F1
#
_cell.length_a   1.000
_cell.length_b   1.000
_cell.length_c   1.000
_cell.angle_alpha   90.00
_cell.angle_beta   90.00
_cell.angle_gamma   90.00
#
_symmetry.space_group_name_H-M   'P 1'
#
loop_
_entity.id
_entity.type
_entity.pdbx_description
1 polymer ?
#
loop_
_entity_poly.entity_id
_entity_poly.type
_entity_poly.pdbx_seq_one_letter_code
_entity_poly.pdbx_strand_id
1 'polypeptide(L)' 'MIVKRKAGYYVLSEKTRRNMGGPYKTRAEAVKRLGQVEYFKHLKG' A
#
# COMPACT_ATOMS: atom_id res chain seq x y z
N MET A 1 -0.58 -3.38 -4.54
CA MET A 1 -1.55 -2.54 -5.29
C MET A 1 -2.13 -1.39 -4.46
N ILE A 2 -2.53 -0.29 -5.12
CA ILE A 2 -3.21 0.86 -4.49
C ILE A 2 -4.69 0.85 -4.92
N VAL A 3 -5.62 1.00 -3.97
CA VAL A 3 -7.06 1.03 -4.21
C VAL A 3 -7.67 2.32 -3.65
N LYS A 4 -8.46 3.02 -4.46
CA LYS A 4 -9.26 4.17 -3.99
C LYS A 4 -10.60 3.67 -3.47
N ARG A 5 -10.91 3.98 -2.21
CA ARG A 5 -12.21 3.75 -1.56
C ARG A 5 -12.84 5.08 -1.15
N LYS A 6 -14.09 5.05 -0.68
CA LYS A 6 -14.81 6.25 -0.21
C LYS A 6 -14.03 7.06 0.84
N ALA A 7 -13.25 6.40 1.69
CA ALA A 7 -12.47 7.03 2.75
C ALA A 7 -11.04 7.48 2.33
N GLY A 8 -10.58 7.17 1.11
CA GLY A 8 -9.24 7.50 0.64
C GLY A 8 -8.52 6.37 -0.09
N TYR A 9 -7.21 6.47 -0.20
CA TYR A 9 -6.33 5.49 -0.85
C TYR A 9 -5.83 4.45 0.15
N TYR A 10 -5.90 3.18 -0.23
CA TYR A 10 -5.44 2.05 0.56
C TYR A 10 -4.38 1.29 -0.21
N VAL A 11 -3.38 0.76 0.49
CA VAL A 11 -2.35 -0.10 -0.06
C VAL A 11 -2.70 -1.53 0.32
N LEU A 12 -3.04 -2.36 -0.66
CA LEU A 12 -3.38 -3.76 -0.47
C LEU A 12 -2.30 -4.66 -1.05
N SER A 13 -2.10 -5.81 -0.42
CA SER A 13 -1.30 -6.91 -0.96
C SER A 13 -1.97 -7.49 -2.20
N GLU A 14 -1.20 -7.78 -3.24
CA GLU A 14 -1.74 -8.39 -4.46
C GLU A 14 -2.15 -9.85 -4.25
N LYS A 15 -1.36 -10.61 -3.50
CA LYS A 15 -1.61 -12.04 -3.28
C LYS A 15 -2.75 -12.29 -2.29
N THR A 16 -2.77 -11.54 -1.20
CA THR A 16 -3.67 -11.83 -0.06
C THR A 16 -4.78 -10.81 0.10
N ARG A 17 -4.79 -9.73 -0.71
CA ARG A 17 -5.68 -8.56 -0.56
C ARG A 17 -5.68 -7.93 0.84
N ARG A 18 -4.70 -8.29 1.68
CA ARG A 18 -4.54 -7.78 3.04
C ARG A 18 -4.20 -6.30 3.00
N ASN A 19 -4.78 -5.54 3.92
CA ASN A 19 -4.46 -4.12 4.06
C ASN A 19 -3.04 -3.95 4.62
N MET A 20 -2.17 -3.31 3.84
CA MET A 20 -0.78 -3.01 4.19
C MET A 20 -0.58 -1.53 4.55
N GLY A 21 -1.63 -0.71 4.40
CA GLY A 21 -1.65 0.67 4.85
C GLY A 21 -2.86 1.46 4.33
N GLY A 22 -3.23 2.51 5.06
CA GLY A 22 -4.31 3.44 4.71
C GLY A 22 -5.43 3.45 5.76
N PRO A 23 -6.36 4.42 5.67
CA PRO A 23 -6.57 5.33 4.54
C PRO A 23 -5.55 6.47 4.41
N TYR A 24 -5.11 6.72 3.18
CA TYR A 24 -4.30 7.88 2.80
C TYR A 24 -5.16 8.89 2.05
N LYS A 25 -4.91 10.19 2.27
CA LYS A 25 -5.67 11.25 1.58
C LYS A 25 -5.25 11.37 0.12
N THR A 26 -3.96 11.15 -0.17
CA THR A 26 -3.40 11.30 -1.51
C THR A 26 -2.89 9.97 -2.08
N ARG A 27 -2.85 9.88 -3.41
CA ARG A 27 -2.21 8.75 -4.10
C ARG A 27 -0.71 8.72 -3.82
N ALA A 28 -0.07 9.87 -3.66
CA ALA A 28 1.36 9.99 -3.41
C ALA A 28 1.79 9.31 -2.10
N GLU A 29 1.03 9.49 -1.02
CA GLU A 29 1.28 8.80 0.26
C GLU A 29 1.15 7.28 0.12
N ALA A 30 0.13 6.81 -0.59
CA ALA A 30 -0.05 5.39 -0.87
C ALA A 30 1.10 4.81 -1.71
N VAL A 31 1.64 5.57 -2.67
CA VAL A 31 2.83 5.19 -3.45
C VAL A 31 4.07 5.09 -2.57
N LYS A 32 4.33 6.09 -1.71
CA LYS A 32 5.43 6.04 -0.74
C LYS A 32 5.33 4.79 0.16
N ARG A 33 4.14 4.47 0.65
CA ARG A 33 3.90 3.27 1.45
C ARG A 33 4.13 1.99 0.66
N LEU A 34 3.67 1.94 -0.59
CA LEU A 34 3.92 0.78 -1.47
C LEU A 34 5.43 0.53 -1.62
N GLY A 35 6.22 1.58 -1.84
CA GLY A 35 7.68 1.48 -1.92
C GLY A 35 8.32 0.89 -0.67
N GLN A 36 7.88 1.31 0.53
CA GLN A 36 8.35 0.71 1.79
C GLN A 36 8.01 -0.78 1.86
N VAL A 37 6.78 -1.15 1.48
CA VAL A 37 6.36 -2.55 1.53
C VAL A 37 7.18 -3.42 0.58
N GLU A 38 7.41 -2.96 -0.66
CA GLU A 38 8.27 -3.68 -1.61
C GLU A 38 9.71 -3.77 -1.09
N TYR A 39 10.26 -2.70 -0.54
CA TYR A 39 11.59 -2.71 0.10
C TYR A 39 11.69 -3.81 1.17
N PHE A 40 10.75 -3.87 2.12
CA PHE A 40 10.76 -4.89 3.18
C PHE A 40 10.54 -6.32 2.66
N LYS A 41 9.83 -6.51 1.54
CA LYS A 41 9.70 -7.84 0.91
C LYS A 41 11.03 -8.32 0.34
N HIS A 42 11.79 -7.43 -0.29
CA HIS A 42 13.07 -7.75 -0.89
C HIS A 42 14.23 -7.80 0.13
N LEU A 43 14.11 -7.09 1.25
CA LEU A 43 15.12 -7.09 2.32
C LEU A 43 15.12 -8.36 3.19
N LYS A 44 14.03 -9.13 3.20
CA LYS A 44 13.91 -10.40 3.94
C LYS A 44 14.35 -11.63 3.11
N GLY A 45 15.05 -11.40 1.99
CA GLY A 45 15.70 -12.45 1.21
C GLY A 45 16.97 -12.95 1.88
#